data_AF-E6S9J1-F1
#
_entry.id   AF-E6S9J1-F1
#
_cell.length_a   1.000
_cell.length_b   1.000
_cell.length_c   1.000
_cell.angle_alpha   90.00
_cell.angle_beta   90.00
_cell.angle_gamma   90.00
#
_symmetry.space_group_name_H-M   'P 1'
#
loop_
_entity.id
_entity.type
_entity.pdbx_description
1 polymer ?
#
loop_
_entity_poly.entity_id
_entity_poly.type
_entity_poly.pdbx_seq_one_letter_code
_entity_poly.pdbx_strand_id
1 'polypeptide(L)'
;MGEITVEELEAPKHRPDPEDALVVMQGWLHAPRDWDGAQLERLWNEKHARSRLGVGLCVANSPRRHFVVSNVPYDVEVVRAELESLIAELGSAGDEAEPEAETA
;
A
#
# COMPACT_ATOMS: atom_id res chain seq x y z
N MET A 1 4.87 6.62 14.87
CA MET A 1 4.31 7.17 13.61
C MET A 1 2.82 6.87 13.58
N GLY A 2 1.98 7.67 12.92
CA GLY A 2 0.54 7.35 12.84
C GLY A 2 0.29 6.12 11.96
N GLU A 3 -0.81 5.41 12.23
CA GLU A 3 -1.14 4.14 11.59
C GLU A 3 -1.47 4.33 10.10
N ILE A 4 -0.92 3.47 9.24
CA ILE A 4 -1.26 3.40 7.82
C ILE A 4 -2.24 2.25 7.66
N THR A 5 -3.37 2.45 6.96
CA THR A 5 -4.36 1.39 6.72
C THR A 5 -5.00 1.53 5.35
N VAL A 6 -5.47 0.41 4.78
CA VAL A 6 -6.27 0.43 3.55
C VAL A 6 -7.73 0.75 3.91
N GLU A 7 -8.23 1.92 3.52
CA GLU A 7 -9.63 2.30 3.76
C GLU A 7 -10.56 1.67 2.72
N GLU A 8 -10.17 1.73 1.46
CA GLU A 8 -11.03 1.31 0.35
C GLU A 8 -10.17 0.80 -0.82
N LEU A 9 -10.64 -0.28 -1.46
CA LEU A 9 -10.06 -0.79 -2.69
C LEU A 9 -11.22 -1.07 -3.64
N GLU A 10 -11.27 -0.31 -4.74
CA GLU A 10 -12.29 -0.44 -5.76
C GLU A 10 -12.02 -1.68 -6.61
N ALA A 11 -13.07 -2.47 -6.83
CA ALA A 11 -13.04 -3.56 -7.79
C ALA A 11 -12.78 -3.02 -9.21
N PRO A 12 -12.02 -3.76 -10.04
CA PRO A 12 -11.74 -3.35 -11.40
C PRO A 12 -13.04 -3.24 -12.20
N LYS A 13 -13.23 -2.12 -12.90
CA LYS A 13 -14.45 -1.83 -13.68
C LYS A 13 -14.60 -2.72 -14.92
N HIS A 14 -13.54 -3.40 -15.33
CA HIS A 14 -13.50 -4.25 -16.51
C HIS A 14 -13.03 -5.65 -16.15
N ARG A 15 -13.74 -6.66 -16.67
CA ARG A 15 -13.30 -8.05 -16.60
C ARG A 15 -12.10 -8.22 -17.53
N PRO A 16 -10.95 -8.72 -17.05
CA PRO A 16 -9.79 -8.86 -17.90
C PRO A 16 -9.99 -10.02 -18.89
N ASP A 17 -9.25 -9.98 -19.99
CA ASP A 17 -9.20 -11.07 -20.95
C ASP A 17 -8.62 -12.36 -20.31
N PRO A 18 -9.11 -13.54 -20.70
CA PRO A 18 -8.77 -14.81 -20.05
C PRO A 18 -7.29 -15.21 -20.21
N GLU A 19 -6.57 -14.61 -21.16
CA GLU A 19 -5.17 -14.96 -21.47
C GLU A 19 -4.15 -14.16 -20.64
N ASP A 20 -4.52 -12.98 -20.12
CA ASP A 20 -3.63 -12.12 -19.32
C ASP A 20 -4.48 -11.33 -18.30
N ALA A 21 -4.94 -12.05 -17.26
CA ALA A 21 -5.96 -11.61 -16.31
C ALA A 21 -5.51 -10.51 -15.32
N LEU A 22 -4.70 -9.57 -15.80
CA LEU A 22 -4.14 -8.47 -15.03
C LEU A 22 -5.02 -7.23 -15.16
N VAL A 23 -5.27 -6.57 -14.03
CA VAL A 23 -6.13 -5.38 -13.96
C VAL A 23 -5.42 -4.22 -13.30
N VAL A 24 -6.05 -3.06 -13.40
CA VAL A 24 -5.73 -1.88 -12.61
C VAL A 24 -6.81 -1.73 -11.55
N MET A 25 -6.39 -1.60 -10.30
CA MET A 25 -7.25 -1.29 -9.16
C MET A 25 -6.86 0.07 -8.57
N GLN A 26 -7.82 0.73 -7.95
CA GLN A 26 -7.64 2.04 -7.33
C GLN A 26 -8.26 2.02 -5.95
N GLY A 27 -7.79 2.87 -5.06
CA GLY A 27 -8.28 2.86 -3.71
C GLY A 27 -7.77 4.02 -2.87
N TRP A 28 -8.03 3.90 -1.59
CA TRP A 28 -7.68 4.89 -0.60
C TRP A 28 -6.97 4.27 0.60
N LEU A 29 -5.88 4.91 1.01
CA LEU A 29 -5.18 4.65 2.26
C LEU A 29 -5.48 5.75 3.26
N HIS A 30 -5.58 5.38 4.52
CA HIS A 30 -5.39 6.29 5.63
C HIS A 30 -3.89 6.33 5.94
N ALA A 31 -3.30 7.51 6.05
CA ALA A 31 -1.90 7.64 6.45
C ALA A 31 -1.63 9.00 7.14
N PRO A 32 -0.54 9.10 7.92
CA PRO A 32 -0.07 10.37 8.45
C PRO A 32 0.16 11.40 7.33
N ARG A 33 -0.04 12.68 7.65
CA ARG A 33 0.17 13.76 6.68
C ARG A 33 1.62 13.81 6.17
N ASP A 34 2.58 13.53 7.04
CA ASP A 34 4.01 13.57 6.76
C ASP A 34 4.55 12.30 6.07
N TRP A 35 3.73 11.26 5.91
CA TRP A 35 4.15 10.05 5.20
C TRP A 35 4.20 10.34 3.69
N ASP A 36 5.23 9.98 2.94
CA ASP A 36 5.29 10.29 1.49
C ASP A 36 4.77 9.16 0.59
N GLY A 37 4.67 7.93 1.09
CA GLY A 37 4.21 6.76 0.33
C GLY A 37 5.30 5.99 -0.42
N ALA A 38 6.50 6.57 -0.59
CA ALA A 38 7.54 5.99 -1.44
C ALA A 38 8.07 4.65 -0.92
N GLN A 39 8.06 4.45 0.40
CA GLN A 39 8.47 3.17 0.99
C GLN A 39 7.53 2.02 0.59
N LEU A 40 6.22 2.26 0.60
CA LEU A 40 5.23 1.25 0.19
C LEU A 40 5.28 0.99 -1.31
N GLU A 41 5.41 2.04 -2.12
CA GLU A 41 5.61 1.91 -3.58
C GLU A 41 6.86 1.09 -3.89
N ARG A 42 7.95 1.35 -3.17
CA ARG A 42 9.22 0.62 -3.33
C ARG A 42 9.06 -0.85 -2.96
N LEU A 43 8.55 -1.17 -1.77
CA LEU A 43 8.35 -2.55 -1.33
C LEU A 43 7.48 -3.34 -2.31
N TRP A 44 6.38 -2.74 -2.77
CA TRP A 44 5.51 -3.35 -3.76
C TRP A 44 6.26 -3.64 -5.07
N ASN A 45 6.97 -2.64 -5.60
CA ASN A 45 7.68 -2.76 -6.87
C ASN A 45 8.87 -3.75 -6.78
N GLU A 46 9.51 -3.87 -5.61
CA GLU A 46 10.56 -4.87 -5.37
C GLU A 46 9.99 -6.29 -5.28
N LYS A 47 8.83 -6.47 -4.63
CA LYS A 47 8.16 -7.78 -4.48
C LYS A 47 7.50 -8.24 -5.79
N HIS A 48 6.99 -7.30 -6.59
CA HIS A 48 6.23 -7.60 -7.81
C HIS A 48 6.88 -7.01 -9.06
N ALA A 49 7.76 -7.76 -9.72
CA ALA A 49 8.51 -7.31 -10.90
C ALA A 49 7.66 -6.81 -12.09
N ARG A 50 6.41 -7.27 -12.22
CA ARG A 50 5.48 -6.88 -13.28
C ARG A 50 4.37 -5.92 -12.81
N SER A 51 4.21 -5.75 -11.51
CA SER A 51 3.19 -4.86 -10.93
C SER A 51 3.79 -3.51 -10.58
N ARG A 52 2.95 -2.49 -10.60
CA ARG A 52 3.32 -1.12 -10.23
C ARG A 52 2.32 -0.57 -9.25
N LEU A 53 2.79 -0.13 -8.09
CA LEU A 53 2.01 0.67 -7.15
C LEU A 53 2.43 2.13 -7.27
N GLY A 54 1.43 3.00 -7.38
CA GLY A 54 1.57 4.45 -7.32
C GLY A 54 0.74 5.00 -6.17
N VAL A 55 1.38 5.66 -5.20
CA VAL A 55 0.69 6.33 -4.09
C VAL A 55 0.63 7.83 -4.38
N GLY A 56 -0.59 8.36 -4.44
CA GLY A 56 -0.85 9.77 -4.70
C GLY A 56 -0.65 10.65 -3.47
N LEU A 57 -0.65 11.96 -3.72
CA LEU A 57 -0.56 12.98 -2.66
C LEU A 57 -1.77 12.93 -1.73
N CYS A 58 -1.57 13.33 -0.47
CA CYS A 58 -2.64 13.55 0.49
C CYS A 58 -3.72 14.49 -0.08
N VAL A 59 -4.99 14.12 0.12
CA VAL A 59 -6.09 15.05 -0.13
C VAL A 59 -5.99 16.20 0.87
N ALA A 60 -6.19 17.44 0.41
CA ALA A 60 -6.04 18.62 1.25
C ALA A 60 -6.85 18.50 2.54
N ASN A 61 -6.21 18.77 3.69
CA ASN A 61 -6.78 18.64 5.03
C ASN A 61 -7.23 17.23 5.47
N SER A 62 -6.93 16.18 4.72
CA SER A 62 -7.30 14.80 5.06
C SER A 62 -6.07 13.89 5.21
N PRO A 63 -6.05 12.95 6.18
CA PRO A 63 -5.06 11.86 6.21
C PRO A 63 -5.27 10.83 5.08
N ARG A 64 -6.28 11.02 4.23
CA ARG A 64 -6.62 10.11 3.13
C ARG A 64 -5.74 10.34 1.90
N ARG A 65 -5.22 9.25 1.33
CA ARG A 65 -4.37 9.22 0.14
C ARG A 65 -4.92 8.27 -0.90
N HIS A 66 -4.96 8.73 -2.14
CA HIS A 66 -5.36 7.88 -3.25
C HIS A 66 -4.18 6.98 -3.65
N PHE A 67 -4.45 5.74 -4.04
CA PHE A 67 -3.44 4.88 -4.64
C PHE A 67 -3.98 4.16 -5.87
N VAL A 68 -3.07 3.78 -6.75
CA VAL A 68 -3.36 3.00 -7.96
C VAL A 68 -2.38 1.85 -8.02
N VAL A 69 -2.88 0.64 -8.22
CA VAL A 69 -2.07 -0.55 -8.39
C VAL A 69 -2.40 -1.21 -9.73
N SER A 70 -1.38 -1.40 -10.54
CA SER A 70 -1.51 -1.89 -11.92
C SER A 70 -0.86 -3.25 -12.08
N ASN A 71 -1.34 -4.03 -13.05
CA ASN A 71 -0.89 -5.39 -13.34
C ASN A 71 -1.03 -6.33 -12.14
N VAL A 72 -2.21 -6.29 -11.50
CA VAL A 72 -2.55 -7.14 -10.36
C VAL A 72 -3.60 -8.18 -10.73
N PRO A 73 -3.70 -9.32 -10.01
CA PRO A 73 -4.81 -10.24 -10.20
C PRO A 73 -6.16 -9.53 -9.96
N TYR A 74 -7.22 -10.02 -10.62
CA TYR A 74 -8.60 -9.52 -10.45
C TYR A 74 -9.14 -9.64 -9.02
N ASP A 75 -8.48 -10.43 -8.17
CA ASP A 75 -8.93 -10.74 -6.83
C ASP A 75 -8.61 -9.62 -5.84
N VAL A 76 -9.64 -8.85 -5.48
CA VAL A 76 -9.53 -7.67 -4.61
C VAL A 76 -9.06 -8.04 -3.21
N GLU A 77 -9.49 -9.19 -2.68
CA GLU A 77 -9.11 -9.62 -1.33
C GLU A 77 -7.63 -9.99 -1.28
N VAL A 78 -7.11 -10.64 -2.33
CA VAL A 78 -5.69 -10.95 -2.46
C VAL A 78 -4.84 -9.67 -2.53
N VAL A 79 -5.24 -8.71 -3.38
CA VAL A 79 -4.51 -7.44 -3.52
C VAL A 79 -4.53 -6.64 -2.22
N ARG A 80 -5.68 -6.62 -1.52
CA ARG A 80 -5.81 -5.97 -0.21
C ARG A 80 -4.90 -6.62 0.82
N ALA A 81 -4.93 -7.96 0.94
CA ALA A 81 -4.12 -8.68 1.90
C ALA A 81 -2.61 -8.47 1.68
N GLU A 82 -2.16 -8.41 0.42
CA GLU A 82 -0.77 -8.10 0.10
C GLU A 82 -0.38 -6.66 0.50
N LEU A 83 -1.25 -5.68 0.22
CA LEU A 83 -1.02 -4.29 0.66
C LEU A 83 -0.98 -4.19 2.19
N GLU A 84 -1.92 -4.81 2.89
CA GLU A 84 -1.99 -4.83 4.35
C GLU A 84 -0.76 -5.53 4.96
N SER A 85 -0.27 -6.61 4.32
CA SER A 85 0.97 -7.27 4.73
C SER A 85 2.18 -6.34 4.61
N LEU A 86 2.34 -5.64 3.48
CA LEU A 86 3.46 -4.70 3.29
C LEU A 86 3.37 -3.50 4.26
N ILE A 87 2.16 -3.04 4.54
CA ILE A 87 1.93 -1.97 5.52
C ILE A 87 2.32 -2.44 6.93
N ALA A 88 1.98 -3.68 7.29
CA ALA A 88 2.40 -4.27 8.57
C ALA A 88 3.94 -4.38 8.66
N GLU A 89 4.61 -4.79 7.57
CA GLU A 89 6.08 -4.82 7.50
C GLU A 89 6.70 -3.43 7.70
N LEU A 90 6.10 -2.38 7.12
CA LEU A 90 6.53 -0.99 7.34
C LEU A 90 6.32 -0.53 8.78
N GLY A 91 5.19 -0.92 9.40
CA GLY A 91 4.90 -0.63 10.80
C GLY A 91 5.90 -1.27 11.74
N SER A 92 6.27 -2.53 11.50
CA SER A 92 7.28 -3.24 12.30
C SER A 92 8.69 -2.67 12.12
N ALA A 93 9.08 -2.30 10.90
CA ALA A 93 10.41 -1.72 10.64
C ALA A 93 10.61 -0.34 11.31
N GLY A 94 9.53 0.37 11.65
CA GLY A 94 9.56 1.64 12.38
C GLY A 94 9.53 1.51 13.90
N ASP A 95 9.26 0.31 14.44
CA ASP A 95 9.07 0.03 15.88
C ASP A 95 10.29 -0.68 16.51
N GLU A 96 11.28 -1.09 15.72
CA GLU A 96 12.55 -1.67 16.21
C GLU A 96 13.59 -0.61 16.65
N ALA A 97 13.16 0.62 16.93
CA ALA A 97 13.98 1.62 17.60
C ALA A 97 13.49 1.79 19.05
N GLU A 98 14.29 1.24 19.97
CA GLU A 98 14.26 1.39 21.45
C GLU A 98 13.41 0.33 22.20
N PRO A 99 14.07 -0.44 23.10
CA PRO A 99 14.36 0.15 24.39
C PRO A 99 15.84 0.23 24.74
N GLU A 100 16.23 1.45 25.10
CA GLU A 100 17.06 1.79 26.27
C GLU A 100 18.43 1.10 26.37
N ALA A 101 19.45 1.93 26.14
CA ALA A 101 20.73 1.79 26.81
C ALA A 101 20.50 1.82 28.34
N GLU A 102 20.32 0.66 28.96
CA GLU A 102 20.48 0.51 30.40
C GLU A 102 21.98 0.52 30.71
N THR A 103 22.49 1.72 30.99
CA THR A 103 23.73 1.88 31.75
C THR A 103 23.52 1.33 33.16
N ALA A 104 24.22 0.25 33.51
CA ALA A 104 24.62 -0.08 34.88
C ALA A 104 25.89 -0.95 34.88
#